data_AF-A0A453N0M9-F1
#
_entry.id   AF-A0A453N0M9-F1
#
_cell.length_a   1.000
_cell.length_b   1.000
_cell.length_c   1.000
_cell.angle_alpha   90.00
_cell.angle_beta   90.00
_cell.angle_gamma   90.00
#
_symmetry.space_group_name_H-M   'P 1'
#
loop_
_entity.id
_entity.type
_entity.pdbx_description
1 polymer ?
#
loop_
_entity_poly.entity_id
_entity_poly.type
_entity_poly.pdbx_seq_one_letter_code
_entity_poly.pdbx_strand_id
1 'polypeptide(L)'
;RVRPPPAGISDGRSSPVAVDGTMYFLSSDSPSDDALLRLDLESEQWTKPLKGPMNTMVPLRWKMSGIVRITELNGCFCVVHLGAHMTIWLMTESENEKWVKAYTIPVDPSTKYCMPLRVTCDGGKLIFFSSCYGQGSELRVYDPSTETCTTRWALGCRGDTVRLCNLQLGHFVRP
;
A
#
# COMPACT_ATOMS: atom_id res chain seq x y z
N ARG A 1 -23.80 9.88 14.16
CA ARG A 1 -23.79 8.41 14.33
C ARG A 1 -23.63 7.80 12.95
N VAL A 2 -22.45 7.25 12.67
CA VAL A 2 -22.09 6.63 11.40
C VAL A 2 -23.02 5.45 11.10
N ARG A 3 -23.49 5.34 9.85
CA ARG A 3 -24.23 4.16 9.37
C ARG A 3 -23.30 2.95 9.27
N PRO A 4 -23.80 1.71 9.27
CA PRO A 4 -22.96 0.55 8.96
C PRO A 4 -22.35 0.67 7.55
N PRO A 5 -21.18 0.05 7.30
CA PRO A 5 -20.57 0.05 5.98
C PRO A 5 -21.50 -0.60 4.94
N PRO A 6 -21.44 -0.17 3.67
CA PRO A 6 -22.27 -0.73 2.61
C PRO A 6 -21.89 -2.17 2.21
N ALA A 7 -20.77 -2.69 2.73
CA ALA A 7 -20.16 -3.99 2.44
C ALA A 7 -19.31 -4.44 3.63
N GLY A 8 -18.88 -5.70 3.66
CA GLY A 8 -17.98 -6.16 4.72
C GLY A 8 -16.58 -5.54 4.61
N ILE A 9 -15.91 -5.35 5.75
CA ILE A 9 -14.55 -4.81 5.83
C ILE A 9 -13.56 -5.97 6.03
N SER A 10 -12.42 -5.94 5.35
CA SER A 10 -11.39 -6.96 5.52
C SER A 10 -10.61 -6.78 6.84
N ASP A 11 -10.82 -7.69 7.79
CA ASP A 11 -10.23 -7.61 9.14
C ASP A 11 -8.76 -8.03 9.26
N GLY A 12 -8.12 -8.51 8.17
CA GLY A 12 -6.77 -9.09 8.26
C GLY A 12 -5.78 -8.72 7.15
N ARG A 13 -6.23 -8.08 6.06
CA ARG A 13 -5.35 -7.81 4.90
C ARG A 13 -4.67 -6.46 4.95
N SER A 14 -5.34 -5.44 5.50
CA SER A 14 -4.78 -4.11 5.65
C SER A 14 -5.51 -3.36 6.74
N SER A 15 -4.84 -2.41 7.40
CA SER A 15 -5.56 -1.46 8.24
C SER A 15 -6.19 -0.36 7.38
N PRO A 16 -7.25 0.30 7.89
CA PRO A 16 -7.79 1.48 7.27
C PRO A 16 -6.74 2.57 7.12
N VAL A 17 -6.91 3.41 6.10
CA VAL A 17 -5.98 4.50 5.78
C VAL A 17 -6.78 5.78 5.66
N ALA A 18 -6.33 6.86 6.30
CA ALA A 18 -6.93 8.18 6.14
C ALA A 18 -6.04 9.05 5.25
N VAL A 19 -6.62 9.60 4.19
CA VAL A 19 -5.97 10.54 3.25
C VAL A 19 -7.00 11.62 2.92
N ASP A 20 -6.60 12.88 3.02
CA ASP A 20 -7.42 14.06 2.64
C ASP A 20 -8.87 14.03 3.16
N GLY A 21 -9.03 13.74 4.45
CA GLY A 21 -10.35 13.71 5.09
C GLY A 21 -11.21 12.49 4.74
N THR A 22 -10.72 11.57 3.91
CA THR A 22 -11.40 10.31 3.58
C THR A 22 -10.69 9.13 4.23
N MET A 23 -11.44 8.27 4.91
CA MET A 23 -10.94 6.97 5.39
C MET A 23 -11.31 5.86 4.42
N TYR A 24 -10.32 5.06 4.05
CA TYR A 24 -10.41 3.99 3.07
C TYR A 24 -10.27 2.63 3.75
N PHE A 25 -11.07 1.68 3.27
CA PHE A 25 -11.10 0.30 3.74
C PHE A 25 -11.06 -0.66 2.56
N LEU A 26 -10.40 -1.81 2.71
CA LEU A 26 -10.55 -2.91 1.77
C LEU A 26 -11.86 -3.66 2.06
N SER A 27 -12.67 -3.88 1.03
CA SER A 27 -13.85 -4.72 1.11
C SER A 27 -13.48 -6.19 1.33
N SER A 28 -14.33 -6.93 2.06
CA SER A 28 -14.21 -8.39 2.23
C SER A 28 -15.03 -9.19 1.21
N ASP A 29 -15.89 -8.55 0.44
CA ASP A 29 -16.96 -9.22 -0.31
C ASP A 29 -16.44 -10.08 -1.48
N SER A 30 -15.21 -9.85 -1.95
CA SER A 30 -14.48 -10.85 -2.74
C SER A 30 -12.95 -10.66 -2.65
N PRO A 31 -12.15 -11.75 -2.61
CA PRO A 31 -10.70 -11.67 -2.60
C PRO A 31 -10.09 -11.13 -3.90
N SER A 32 -10.86 -11.12 -4.99
CA SER A 32 -10.46 -10.64 -6.32
C SER A 32 -10.86 -9.20 -6.61
N ASP A 33 -11.79 -8.65 -5.83
CA ASP A 33 -12.19 -7.25 -5.92
C ASP A 33 -11.39 -6.46 -4.90
N ASP A 34 -10.44 -5.69 -5.39
CA ASP A 34 -9.88 -4.56 -4.66
C ASP A 34 -10.88 -3.41 -4.54
N ALA A 35 -12.14 -3.74 -4.25
CA ALA A 35 -13.17 -2.77 -3.95
C ALA A 35 -12.80 -2.05 -2.66
N LEU A 36 -12.84 -0.73 -2.72
CA LEU A 36 -12.48 0.16 -1.63
C LEU A 36 -13.73 0.83 -1.12
N LEU A 37 -13.98 0.70 0.19
CA LEU A 37 -15.00 1.46 0.87
C LEU A 37 -14.40 2.78 1.32
N ARG A 38 -15.21 3.82 1.29
CA ARG A 38 -14.82 5.18 1.63
C ARG A 38 -15.78 5.76 2.64
N LEU A 39 -15.23 6.32 3.70
CA LEU A 39 -15.94 7.08 4.71
C LEU A 39 -15.42 8.50 4.69
N ASP A 40 -16.28 9.45 4.36
CA ASP A 40 -15.99 10.86 4.52
C ASP A 40 -15.98 11.19 6.02
N LEU A 41 -14.83 11.66 6.52
CA LEU A 41 -14.63 11.86 7.96
C LEU A 41 -15.33 13.12 8.48
N GLU A 42 -15.61 14.10 7.62
CA GLU A 42 -16.30 15.34 8.01
C GLU A 42 -17.80 15.10 8.21
N SER A 43 -18.46 14.45 7.24
CA SER A 43 -19.89 14.15 7.28
C SER A 43 -20.23 12.84 7.99
N GLU A 44 -19.22 12.04 8.33
CA GLU A 44 -19.37 10.67 8.84
C GLU A 44 -20.25 9.78 7.93
N GLN A 45 -20.23 10.01 6.61
CA GLN A 45 -21.03 9.26 5.65
C GLN A 45 -20.18 8.37 4.75
N TRP A 46 -20.70 7.17 4.49
CA TRP A 46 -20.15 6.29 3.47
C TRP A 46 -20.40 6.90 2.10
N THR A 47 -19.35 7.01 1.29
CA THR A 47 -19.46 7.46 -0.09
C THR A 47 -19.50 6.25 -1.02
N LYS A 48 -19.74 6.50 -2.31
CA LYS A 48 -19.80 5.46 -3.33
C LYS A 48 -18.52 4.60 -3.27
N PRO A 49 -18.61 3.26 -3.23
CA PRO A 49 -17.44 2.40 -3.28
C PRO A 49 -16.59 2.68 -4.52
N LEU A 50 -15.27 2.65 -4.34
CA LEU A 50 -14.30 2.85 -5.39
C LEU A 50 -13.78 1.51 -5.90
N LYS A 51 -13.59 1.39 -7.22
CA LYS A 51 -12.92 0.23 -7.81
C LYS A 51 -11.41 0.43 -7.77
N GLY A 52 -10.68 -0.54 -7.24
CA GLY A 52 -9.23 -0.50 -7.25
C GLY A 52 -8.59 -0.75 -8.63
N PRO A 53 -7.25 -0.63 -8.72
CA PRO A 53 -6.50 -0.75 -9.98
C PRO A 53 -6.57 -2.14 -10.61
N MET A 54 -6.73 -3.20 -9.82
CA MET A 54 -6.80 -4.55 -10.34
C MET A 54 -8.10 -4.79 -11.08
N ASN A 55 -9.23 -4.26 -10.60
CA ASN A 55 -10.51 -4.41 -11.28
C ASN A 55 -10.47 -3.88 -12.72
N THR A 56 -9.72 -2.80 -12.93
CA THR A 56 -9.69 -2.01 -14.16
C THR A 56 -8.52 -2.34 -15.10
N MET A 57 -7.35 -2.74 -14.58
CA MET A 57 -6.10 -2.78 -15.36
C MET A 57 -5.38 -4.13 -15.37
N VAL A 58 -5.85 -5.13 -14.62
CA VAL A 58 -5.12 -6.38 -14.40
C VAL A 58 -5.91 -7.59 -14.93
N PRO A 59 -5.30 -8.48 -15.75
CA PRO A 59 -5.94 -9.71 -16.20
C PRO A 59 -6.38 -10.61 -15.02
N LEU A 60 -7.53 -11.30 -15.17
CA LEU A 60 -8.13 -12.18 -14.13
C LEU A 60 -7.15 -13.16 -13.47
N ARG A 61 -6.20 -13.70 -14.24
CA ARG A 61 -5.14 -14.60 -13.74
C ARG A 61 -4.23 -13.97 -12.68
N TRP A 62 -3.99 -12.67 -12.75
CA TRP A 62 -3.17 -11.92 -11.78
C TRP A 62 -4.01 -11.36 -10.64
N LYS A 63 -5.33 -11.20 -10.82
CA LYS A 63 -6.29 -10.88 -9.74
C LYS A 63 -6.36 -12.01 -8.70
N MET A 64 -6.19 -13.26 -9.11
CA MET A 64 -6.29 -14.43 -8.23
C MET A 64 -4.98 -14.81 -7.51
N SER A 65 -3.85 -14.18 -7.86
CA SER A 65 -2.55 -14.47 -7.27
C SER A 65 -1.95 -13.21 -6.62
N GLY A 66 -1.93 -13.16 -5.30
CA GLY A 66 -1.23 -12.12 -4.55
C GLY A 66 -2.03 -11.53 -3.40
N ILE A 67 -1.37 -10.68 -2.62
CA ILE A 67 -1.95 -10.00 -1.46
C ILE A 67 -2.13 -8.53 -1.80
N VAL A 68 -3.33 -8.00 -1.54
CA VAL A 68 -3.66 -6.58 -1.69
C VAL A 68 -3.58 -5.90 -0.34
N ARG A 69 -2.93 -4.74 -0.29
CA ARG A 69 -2.86 -3.86 0.87
C ARG A 69 -3.13 -2.43 0.45
N ILE A 70 -3.52 -1.60 1.41
CA ILE A 70 -3.71 -0.17 1.20
C ILE A 70 -2.83 0.59 2.19
N THR A 71 -2.27 1.71 1.73
CA THR A 71 -1.51 2.61 2.59
C THR A 71 -1.47 4.01 2.00
N GLU A 72 -0.78 4.92 2.68
CA GLU A 72 -0.52 6.28 2.22
C GLU A 72 0.96 6.36 1.81
N LEU A 73 1.23 7.04 0.69
CA LEU A 73 2.58 7.29 0.21
C LEU A 73 2.71 8.75 -0.26
N ASN A 74 3.42 9.55 0.53
CA ASN A 74 3.68 10.98 0.29
C ASN A 74 2.40 11.81 0.05
N GLY A 75 1.40 11.64 0.89
CA GLY A 75 0.09 12.29 0.81
C GLY A 75 -0.90 11.55 -0.09
N CYS A 76 -0.45 10.61 -0.93
CA CYS A 76 -1.33 9.92 -1.86
C CYS A 76 -1.85 8.61 -1.28
N PHE A 77 -3.15 8.34 -1.45
CA PHE A 77 -3.68 7.01 -1.22
C PHE A 77 -3.09 6.03 -2.24
N CYS A 78 -2.64 4.85 -1.77
CA CYS A 78 -2.07 3.84 -2.63
C CYS A 78 -2.57 2.43 -2.35
N VAL A 79 -2.62 1.63 -3.42
CA VAL A 79 -2.88 0.19 -3.37
C VAL A 79 -1.58 -0.52 -3.70
N VAL A 80 -1.22 -1.48 -2.85
CA VAL A 80 -0.07 -2.35 -3.00
C VAL A 80 -0.57 -3.74 -3.37
N HIS A 81 -0.10 -4.27 -4.48
CA HIS A 81 -0.31 -5.67 -4.86
C HIS A 81 1.01 -6.42 -4.76
N LEU A 82 1.05 -7.47 -3.96
CA LEU A 82 2.21 -8.33 -3.75
C LEU A 82 1.94 -9.69 -4.40
N GLY A 83 2.56 -9.93 -5.56
CA GLY A 83 2.61 -11.22 -6.25
C GLY A 83 4.05 -11.61 -6.53
N ALA A 84 4.37 -11.95 -7.78
CA ALA A 84 5.76 -12.10 -8.23
C ALA A 84 6.57 -10.79 -8.09
N HIS A 85 5.89 -9.66 -8.12
CA HIS A 85 6.43 -8.32 -7.93
C HIS A 85 5.58 -7.60 -6.88
N MET A 86 6.16 -6.60 -6.23
CA MET A 86 5.41 -5.59 -5.51
C MET A 86 5.05 -4.47 -6.49
N THR A 87 3.76 -4.33 -6.80
CA THR A 87 3.26 -3.25 -7.64
C THR A 87 2.55 -2.22 -6.79
N ILE A 88 2.88 -0.94 -6.97
CA ILE A 88 2.27 0.17 -6.25
C ILE A 88 1.48 1.04 -7.22
N TRP A 89 0.22 1.26 -6.89
CA TRP A 89 -0.69 2.11 -7.63
C TRP A 89 -1.07 3.32 -6.78
N LEU A 90 -0.88 4.52 -7.31
CA LEU A 90 -1.29 5.76 -6.66
C LEU A 90 -2.67 6.16 -7.20
N MET A 91 -3.55 6.60 -6.32
CA MET A 91 -4.78 7.26 -6.73
C MET A 91 -4.43 8.69 -7.14
N THR A 92 -4.91 9.12 -8.31
CA THR A 92 -4.80 10.51 -8.73
C THR A 92 -5.98 11.32 -8.21
N GLU A 93 -5.76 12.58 -7.89
CA GLU A 93 -6.80 13.56 -7.52
C GLU A 93 -7.77 13.88 -8.69
N SER A 94 -7.60 13.25 -9.86
CA SER A 94 -8.46 13.53 -11.00
C SER A 94 -9.90 13.06 -10.74
N GLU A 95 -10.87 13.84 -11.23
CA GLU A 95 -12.32 13.60 -11.10
C GLU A 95 -12.78 12.20 -11.54
N ASN A 96 -11.93 11.48 -12.27
CA ASN A 96 -12.23 10.16 -12.82
C ASN A 96 -11.66 8.99 -11.99
N GLU A 97 -11.16 9.24 -10.78
CA GLU A 97 -10.70 8.19 -9.85
C GLU A 97 -9.70 7.23 -10.52
N LYS A 98 -8.73 7.81 -11.25
CA LYS A 98 -7.77 7.05 -12.06
C LYS A 98 -6.59 6.57 -11.21
N TRP A 99 -6.19 5.34 -11.45
CA TRP A 99 -5.00 4.72 -10.87
C TRP A 99 -3.79 4.88 -11.79
N VAL A 100 -2.66 5.29 -11.22
CA VAL A 100 -1.37 5.34 -11.91
C VAL A 100 -0.45 4.30 -11.30
N LYS A 101 0.10 3.42 -12.15
CA LYS A 101 1.15 2.49 -11.72
C LYS A 101 2.43 3.27 -11.48
N ALA A 102 2.83 3.43 -10.23
CA ALA A 102 4.01 4.20 -9.87
C ALA A 102 5.27 3.33 -9.78
N TYR A 103 5.14 2.10 -9.27
CA TYR A 103 6.28 1.20 -9.07
C TYR A 103 5.93 -0.24 -9.44
N THR A 104 6.92 -0.95 -9.98
CA THR A 104 6.93 -2.42 -10.10
C THR A 104 8.29 -2.90 -9.62
N ILE A 105 8.33 -3.50 -8.43
CA ILE A 105 9.57 -3.81 -7.72
C ILE A 105 9.71 -5.33 -7.67
N PRO A 106 10.81 -5.90 -8.18
CA PRO A 106 11.11 -7.31 -7.99
C PRO A 106 11.21 -7.64 -6.50
N VAL A 107 10.53 -8.70 -6.08
CA VAL A 107 10.59 -9.19 -4.71
C VAL A 107 10.99 -10.66 -4.71
N ASP A 108 11.57 -11.12 -3.61
CA ASP A 108 11.88 -12.53 -3.44
C ASP A 108 10.58 -13.35 -3.37
N PRO A 109 10.49 -14.54 -3.99
CA PRO A 109 9.29 -15.39 -3.91
C PRO A 109 8.85 -15.75 -2.48
N SER A 110 9.77 -15.73 -1.51
CA SER A 110 9.49 -15.96 -0.08
C SER A 110 8.96 -14.73 0.66
N THR A 111 8.82 -13.58 -0.02
CA THR A 111 8.31 -12.33 0.55
C THR A 111 6.84 -12.49 0.94
N LYS A 112 6.55 -12.42 2.25
CA LYS A 112 5.17 -12.52 2.79
C LYS A 112 4.49 -11.15 2.93
N TYR A 113 5.29 -10.10 3.07
CA TYR A 113 4.80 -8.76 3.37
C TYR A 113 5.73 -7.72 2.77
N CYS A 114 5.16 -6.76 2.05
CA CYS A 114 5.83 -5.54 1.65
C CYS A 114 4.90 -4.35 1.86
N MET A 115 5.45 -3.22 2.31
CA MET A 115 4.71 -1.97 2.44
C MET A 115 5.63 -0.78 2.09
N PRO A 116 5.20 0.12 1.18
CA PRO A 116 5.93 1.35 0.96
C PRO A 116 5.85 2.21 2.22
N LEU A 117 6.90 2.97 2.46
CA LEU A 117 7.01 3.78 3.66
C LEU A 117 7.12 5.27 3.32
N ARG A 118 7.94 5.62 2.33
CA ARG A 118 8.18 7.00 1.91
C ARG A 118 8.97 7.03 0.59
N VAL A 119 8.76 8.05 -0.24
CA VAL A 119 9.74 8.41 -1.29
C VAL A 119 10.70 9.44 -0.72
N THR A 120 12.01 9.27 -0.96
CA THR A 120 13.06 10.18 -0.50
C THR A 120 12.75 11.63 -0.89
N CYS A 121 13.31 12.60 -0.15
CA CYS A 121 12.97 14.03 -0.33
C CYS A 121 13.36 14.56 -1.72
N ASP A 122 14.36 13.94 -2.37
CA ASP A 122 14.75 14.22 -3.76
C ASP A 122 13.81 13.55 -4.80
N GLY A 123 12.76 12.86 -4.34
CA GLY A 123 11.82 12.11 -5.17
C GLY A 123 12.40 10.86 -5.82
N GLY A 124 13.69 10.56 -5.59
CA GLY A 124 14.44 9.63 -6.43
C GLY A 124 14.36 8.17 -6.04
N LYS A 125 14.04 7.84 -4.78
CA LYS A 125 14.09 6.46 -4.29
C LYS A 125 12.91 6.14 -3.38
N LEU A 126 12.42 4.90 -3.46
CA LEU A 126 11.37 4.41 -2.58
C LEU A 126 11.98 3.67 -1.40
N ILE A 127 11.64 4.10 -0.19
CA ILE A 127 11.89 3.34 1.03
C ILE A 127 10.67 2.45 1.29
N PHE A 128 10.91 1.17 1.50
CA PHE A 128 9.86 0.21 1.80
C PHE A 128 10.33 -0.84 2.81
N PHE A 129 9.37 -1.40 3.52
CA PHE A 129 9.59 -2.50 4.44
C PHE A 129 9.23 -3.82 3.76
N SER A 130 10.04 -4.85 3.93
CA SER A 130 9.76 -6.20 3.45
C SER A 130 10.02 -7.24 4.53
N SER A 131 9.24 -8.32 4.56
CA SER A 131 9.54 -9.50 5.39
C SER A 131 9.33 -10.78 4.60
N CYS A 132 10.22 -11.75 4.83
CA CYS A 132 10.22 -13.04 4.17
C CYS A 132 9.93 -14.18 5.17
N TYR A 133 9.51 -15.34 4.68
CA TYR A 133 9.30 -16.52 5.53
C TYR A 133 10.61 -16.95 6.21
N GLY A 134 10.57 -17.11 7.54
CA GLY A 134 11.71 -17.61 8.32
C GLY A 134 12.89 -16.62 8.48
N GLN A 135 12.82 -15.45 7.85
CA GLN A 135 13.85 -14.40 7.93
C GLN A 135 13.38 -13.21 8.77
N GLY A 136 14.34 -12.36 9.14
CA GLY A 136 14.06 -11.07 9.76
C GLY A 136 13.39 -10.11 8.78
N SER A 137 12.77 -9.07 9.31
CA SER A 137 12.21 -8.03 8.47
C SER A 137 13.28 -7.03 8.05
N GLU A 138 13.16 -6.45 6.86
CA GLU A 138 14.16 -5.57 6.28
C GLU A 138 13.56 -4.22 5.90
N LEU A 139 14.35 -3.17 6.14
CA LEU A 139 14.15 -1.86 5.53
C LEU A 139 14.99 -1.78 4.27
N ARG A 140 14.32 -1.59 3.13
CA ARG A 140 14.93 -1.61 1.80
C ARG A 140 14.70 -0.29 1.08
N VAL A 141 15.61 0.03 0.18
CA VAL A 141 15.55 1.19 -0.70
C VAL A 141 15.58 0.70 -2.13
N TYR A 142 14.52 1.00 -2.86
CA TYR A 142 14.44 0.80 -4.31
C TYR A 142 14.84 2.08 -5.03
N ASP A 143 15.77 1.95 -5.97
CA ASP A 143 16.17 3.01 -6.88
C ASP A 143 15.61 2.72 -8.27
N PRO A 144 14.56 3.46 -8.72
CA PRO A 144 13.96 3.29 -10.02
C PRO A 144 14.91 3.57 -11.19
N SER A 145 15.98 4.36 -11.00
CA SER A 145 16.92 4.67 -12.07
C SER A 145 17.84 3.50 -12.42
N THR A 146 18.06 2.60 -11.46
CA THR A 146 18.89 1.39 -11.61
C THR A 146 18.08 0.11 -11.52
N GLU A 147 16.79 0.21 -11.19
CA GLU A 147 15.88 -0.91 -10.90
C GLU A 147 16.40 -1.86 -9.81
N THR A 148 17.20 -1.34 -8.87
CA THR A 148 17.82 -2.16 -7.81
C THR A 148 17.23 -1.92 -6.44
N CYS A 149 17.23 -2.98 -5.62
CA CYS A 149 16.84 -2.95 -4.22
C CYS A 149 18.07 -3.13 -3.33
N THR A 150 18.33 -2.19 -2.42
CA THR A 150 19.39 -2.29 -1.42
C THR A 150 18.80 -2.42 -0.02
N THR A 151 19.26 -3.40 0.74
CA THR A 151 18.89 -3.54 2.15
C THR A 151 19.70 -2.54 2.96
N ARG A 152 19.01 -1.71 3.74
CA ARG A 152 19.64 -0.70 4.61
C ARG A 152 19.70 -1.15 6.06
N TRP A 153 18.67 -1.83 6.54
CA TRP A 153 18.64 -2.38 7.89
C TRP A 153 17.93 -3.71 7.93
N ALA A 154 18.56 -4.70 8.55
CA ALA A 154 17.92 -5.93 8.97
C ALA A 154 17.40 -5.75 10.40
N LEU A 155 16.09 -5.76 10.56
CA LEU A 155 15.46 -5.73 11.86
C LEU A 155 15.57 -7.14 12.44
N GLY A 156 16.42 -7.32 13.44
CA GLY A 156 16.69 -8.61 14.10
C GLY A 156 15.49 -9.24 14.83
N CYS A 157 14.28 -8.71 14.62
CA CYS A 157 13.06 -9.18 15.24
C CYS A 157 12.15 -9.85 14.19
N ARG A 158 11.54 -10.98 14.55
CA ARG A 158 10.37 -11.54 13.85
C ARG A 158 9.13 -10.69 14.13
N GLY A 159 9.14 -9.43 13.71
CA GLY A 159 8.00 -8.52 13.83
C GLY A 159 7.09 -8.62 12.63
N ASP A 160 5.78 -8.77 12.85
CA ASP A 160 4.79 -8.98 11.79
C ASP A 160 4.38 -7.70 11.05
N THR A 161 4.66 -6.52 11.58
CA THR A 161 4.37 -5.26 10.88
C THR A 161 5.26 -4.14 11.42
N VAL A 162 6.02 -3.49 10.54
CA VAL A 162 6.56 -2.16 10.80
C VAL A 162 5.72 -1.16 10.03
N ARG A 163 5.14 -0.21 10.75
CA ARG A 163 4.56 0.99 10.17
C ARG A 163 5.42 2.14 10.63
N LEU A 164 5.78 3.02 9.70
CA LEU A 164 6.11 4.36 10.12
C LEU A 164 4.78 5.00 10.53
N CYS A 165 4.53 5.08 11.84
CA CYS A 165 3.75 6.21 12.34
C CYS A 165 4.40 7.45 11.75
N ASN A 166 3.63 8.45 11.33
CA ASN A 166 4.10 9.68 10.67
C ASN A 166 5.17 10.42 11.52
N LEU A 167 6.36 9.84 11.56
CA LEU A 167 7.55 10.33 12.18
C LEU A 167 8.12 11.23 11.12
N GLN A 168 8.25 12.50 11.46
CA GLN A 168 8.99 13.48 10.70
C GLN A 168 10.46 12.99 10.63
N LEU A 169 10.76 12.04 9.74
CA LEU A 169 12.09 11.42 9.55
C LEU A 169 13.13 12.41 9.00
N GLY A 170 12.81 13.70 8.88
CA GLY A 170 13.75 14.75 8.52
C GLY A 170 14.96 14.85 9.46
N HIS A 171 14.90 14.19 10.63
CA HIS A 171 16.03 14.07 11.55
C HIS A 171 16.97 12.89 11.27
N PHE A 172 16.55 11.87 10.50
CA PHE A 172 17.36 10.69 10.21
C PHE A 172 18.07 10.75 8.85
N VAL A 173 17.81 11.81 8.08
CA VAL A 173 18.49 12.08 6.81
C VAL A 173 19.11 13.48 6.90
N ARG A 174 20.23 13.58 7.60
CA ARG A 174 21.19 14.67 7.38
C ARG A 174 22.44 14.07 6.73
N PRO A 175 23.10 14.82 5.82
CA PRO A 175 24.17 14.34 4.95
C PRO A 175 25.38 13.78 5.71
#